data_AF-A0A0Z4A0J4-F1
#
_entry.id   AF-A0A0Z4A0J4-F1
#
_cell.length_a   1.000
_cell.length_b   1.000
_cell.length_c   1.000
_cell.angle_alpha   90.00
_cell.angle_beta   90.00
_cell.angle_gamma   90.00
#
_symmetry.space_group_name_H-M   'P 1'
#
loop_
_entity.id
_entity.type
_entity.pdbx_description
1 polymer ?
#
loop_
_entity_poly.entity_id
_entity_poly.type
_entity_poly.pdbx_seq_one_letter_code
_entity_poly.pdbx_strand_id
1 'polypeptide(L)'
;MHMLEVKYDMRTGHYTPIPNEPHYLVISHADKLTATEKAKLRLLIIKQKLDISLAESVVSSPIASEHVIEQLTLFQHERRHLRPKISATFLAWLLIFLMFALPIGIAYQFSDWFQNQYVSAWIEYLTQTTLLNHDILQHILFGDYGVLSLGTYSLVWALPVVILISLSTAVIDQTGFKSWMIWAIEPSMLRIGLQGNDIVPLLEGFGCNAAAISQAAHQCHTCTKTQCMSLISFGSSCSYQIGATLSIFSVAGKSWLFMPYLILVLLGGILHNRIWLKKNDQQLSVPLPYDRQLHMPNIRQMLLQMWQNIQMFIVQALPIFITICLIVSILSLTPILNVLSQIFTPILSLLGISSELSPGILFSMIRKDGMLLFNLHQGALLQGMTATQLLLLVFFSSTFTACSVTMTMLLKHLGGQSALKLIGKQMVTSLSLVIGVGIIVKIVMLII
;
A
#
# COMPACT_ATOMS: atom_id res chain seq x y z
N MET A 1 0.75 -60.53 2.58
CA MET A 1 -0.42 -59.87 3.17
C MET A 1 -0.34 -58.39 2.83
N HIS A 2 -1.11 -57.93 1.84
CA HIS A 2 -1.29 -56.48 1.65
C HIS A 2 -2.18 -56.02 2.81
N MET A 3 -1.62 -55.36 3.82
CA MET A 3 -2.43 -54.71 4.84
C MET A 3 -3.27 -53.62 4.17
N LEU A 4 -4.55 -53.57 4.53
CA LEU A 4 -5.50 -52.60 4.00
C LEU A 4 -5.07 -51.18 4.42
N GLU A 5 -5.39 -50.18 3.59
CA GLU A 5 -4.99 -48.79 3.79
C GLU A 5 -6.24 -47.91 3.88
N VAL A 6 -6.38 -47.16 4.96
CA VAL A 6 -7.43 -46.14 5.14
C VAL A 6 -6.83 -44.77 4.90
N LYS A 7 -7.29 -44.10 3.83
CA LYS A 7 -6.86 -42.76 3.46
C LYS A 7 -7.87 -41.74 3.91
N TYR A 8 -7.43 -40.74 4.67
CA TYR A 8 -8.19 -39.53 4.94
C TYR A 8 -7.64 -38.38 4.07
N ASP A 9 -8.48 -37.75 3.24
CA ASP A 9 -8.07 -36.59 2.44
C ASP A 9 -8.37 -35.27 3.16
N MET A 10 -7.32 -34.59 3.63
CA MET A 10 -7.44 -33.30 4.33
C MET A 10 -8.03 -32.19 3.46
N ARG A 11 -8.04 -32.35 2.12
CA ARG A 11 -8.66 -31.38 1.20
C ARG A 11 -10.17 -31.58 1.09
N THR A 12 -10.61 -32.81 0.84
CA THR A 12 -12.01 -33.13 0.49
C THR A 12 -12.82 -33.64 1.68
N GLY A 13 -12.17 -34.15 2.72
CA GLY A 13 -12.84 -34.73 3.88
C GLY A 13 -13.35 -36.14 3.65
N HIS A 14 -13.08 -36.65 2.45
CA HIS A 14 -13.43 -38.00 2.08
C HIS A 14 -12.43 -38.95 2.76
N TYR A 15 -12.96 -40.03 3.31
CA TYR A 15 -12.17 -41.15 3.82
C TYR A 15 -12.60 -42.45 3.15
N THR A 16 -11.67 -43.37 2.95
CA THR A 16 -11.98 -44.72 2.47
C THR A 16 -12.63 -45.53 3.59
N PRO A 17 -13.52 -46.49 3.26
CA PRO A 17 -14.21 -47.30 4.27
C PRO A 17 -13.22 -48.01 5.21
N ILE A 18 -13.54 -48.00 6.51
CA ILE A 18 -12.68 -48.57 7.55
C ILE A 18 -12.88 -50.10 7.56
N PRO A 19 -11.82 -50.91 7.38
CA PRO A 19 -11.92 -52.35 7.46
C PRO A 19 -11.97 -52.83 8.91
N ASN A 20 -12.55 -54.02 9.14
CA ASN A 20 -12.64 -54.64 10.46
C ASN A 20 -11.30 -55.19 10.99
N GLU A 21 -10.26 -55.20 10.14
CA GLU A 21 -8.92 -55.68 10.44
C GLU A 21 -7.93 -54.53 10.69
N PRO A 22 -6.78 -54.79 11.35
CA PRO A 22 -5.71 -53.81 11.48
C PRO A 22 -5.27 -53.28 10.12
N HIS A 23 -5.15 -51.97 10.00
CA HIS A 23 -4.86 -51.30 8.74
C HIS A 23 -3.94 -50.10 8.95
N TYR A 24 -3.40 -49.59 7.84
CA TYR A 24 -2.61 -48.37 7.85
C TYR A 24 -3.50 -47.15 7.69
N LEU A 25 -3.46 -46.22 8.63
CA LEU A 25 -4.11 -44.92 8.49
C LEU A 25 -3.14 -43.90 7.89
N VAL A 26 -3.52 -43.33 6.75
CA VAL A 26 -2.71 -42.37 6.00
C VAL A 26 -3.47 -41.06 5.81
N ILE A 27 -2.86 -39.98 6.29
CA ILE A 27 -3.38 -38.63 6.11
C ILE A 27 -2.78 -38.05 4.83
N SER A 28 -3.60 -37.99 3.78
CA SER A 28 -3.21 -37.41 2.51
C SER A 28 -3.42 -35.88 2.49
N HIS A 29 -2.57 -35.17 1.74
CA HIS A 29 -2.64 -33.72 1.54
C HIS A 29 -2.47 -32.85 2.80
N ALA A 30 -1.84 -33.38 3.86
CA ALA A 30 -1.49 -32.58 5.03
C ALA A 30 -0.46 -31.48 4.71
N ASP A 31 0.36 -31.67 3.68
CA ASP A 31 1.33 -30.70 3.15
C ASP A 31 0.66 -29.41 2.64
N LYS A 32 -0.55 -29.50 2.08
CA LYS A 32 -1.33 -28.38 1.52
C LYS A 32 -2.03 -27.50 2.57
N LEU A 33 -1.97 -27.86 3.85
CA LEU A 33 -2.44 -27.02 4.95
C LEU A 33 -1.51 -25.81 5.13
N THR A 34 -2.07 -24.64 5.47
CA THR A 34 -1.25 -23.48 5.86
C THR A 34 -0.45 -23.79 7.13
N ALA A 35 0.65 -23.08 7.38
CA ALA A 35 1.46 -23.31 8.57
C ALA A 35 0.66 -23.22 9.88
N THR A 36 -0.32 -22.32 9.94
CA THR A 36 -1.24 -22.17 11.07
C THR A 36 -2.26 -23.28 11.17
N GLU A 37 -2.82 -23.75 10.05
CA GLU A 37 -3.68 -24.94 10.04
C GLU A 37 -2.92 -26.18 10.51
N LYS A 38 -1.64 -26.33 10.12
CA LYS A 38 -0.74 -27.38 10.63
C LYS A 38 -0.48 -27.24 12.13
N ALA A 39 -0.27 -26.02 12.64
CA ALA A 39 -0.08 -25.78 14.07
C ALA A 39 -1.32 -26.12 14.89
N LYS A 40 -2.53 -25.70 14.43
CA LYS A 40 -3.80 -26.07 15.07
C LYS A 40 -4.04 -27.58 15.03
N LEU A 41 -3.73 -28.22 13.90
CA LEU A 41 -3.84 -29.67 13.78
C LEU A 41 -2.89 -30.39 14.75
N ARG A 42 -1.63 -29.93 14.88
CA ARG A 42 -0.68 -30.46 15.88
C ARG A 42 -1.19 -30.31 17.31
N LEU A 43 -1.76 -29.15 17.65
CA LEU A 43 -2.36 -28.93 18.96
C LEU A 43 -3.56 -29.86 19.19
N LEU A 44 -4.38 -30.09 18.17
CA LEU A 44 -5.53 -31.00 18.24
C LEU A 44 -5.06 -32.45 18.46
N ILE A 45 -4.02 -32.90 17.73
CA ILE A 45 -3.39 -34.21 17.90
C ILE A 45 -2.92 -34.40 19.34
N ILE A 46 -2.22 -33.42 19.90
CA ILE A 46 -1.71 -33.48 21.29
C ILE A 46 -2.87 -33.46 22.30
N LYS A 47 -3.85 -32.58 22.11
CA LYS A 47 -4.97 -32.38 23.05
C LYS A 47 -5.89 -33.60 23.11
N GLN A 48 -6.19 -34.20 21.95
CA GLN A 48 -7.06 -35.37 21.83
C GLN A 48 -6.29 -36.71 21.87
N LYS A 49 -4.97 -36.68 22.04
CA LYS A 49 -4.08 -37.86 22.03
C LYS A 49 -4.34 -38.78 20.82
N LEU A 50 -4.37 -38.19 19.63
CA LEU A 50 -4.59 -38.95 18.40
C LEU A 50 -3.31 -39.67 17.99
N ASP A 51 -3.38 -40.99 17.83
CA ASP A 51 -2.26 -41.83 17.38
C ASP A 51 -2.07 -41.71 15.85
N ILE A 52 -1.64 -40.53 15.41
CA ILE A 52 -1.41 -40.21 14.00
C ILE A 52 -0.06 -39.52 13.76
N SER A 53 0.61 -39.95 12.69
CA SER A 53 1.75 -39.25 12.12
C SER A 53 1.33 -38.49 10.87
N LEU A 54 1.81 -37.25 10.73
CA LEU A 54 1.55 -36.41 9.55
C LEU A 54 2.47 -36.75 8.36
N ALA A 55 3.49 -37.59 8.57
CA ALA A 55 4.50 -37.93 7.57
C ALA A 55 4.54 -39.43 7.24
N GLU A 56 4.12 -40.29 8.17
CA GLU A 56 4.23 -41.74 8.06
C GLU A 56 2.88 -42.41 8.30
N SER A 57 2.68 -43.59 7.71
CA SER A 57 1.50 -44.42 7.95
C SER A 57 1.58 -45.08 9.32
N VAL A 58 0.53 -44.93 10.13
CA VAL A 58 0.45 -45.56 11.46
C VAL A 58 -0.48 -46.77 11.39
N VAL A 59 -0.12 -47.88 12.03
CA VAL A 59 -1.01 -49.04 12.17
C VAL A 59 -2.05 -48.71 13.22
N SER A 60 -3.33 -48.73 12.83
CA SER A 60 -4.43 -48.32 13.69
C SER A 60 -5.50 -49.40 13.77
N SER A 61 -6.15 -49.49 14.93
CA SER A 61 -7.33 -50.34 15.11
C SER A 61 -8.57 -49.68 14.49
N PRO A 62 -9.64 -50.44 14.17
CA PRO A 62 -10.87 -49.87 13.62
C PRO A 62 -11.48 -48.77 14.50
N ILE A 63 -11.55 -49.00 15.82
CA ILE A 63 -12.12 -48.06 16.80
C ILE A 63 -11.27 -46.78 16.91
N ALA A 64 -9.94 -46.92 16.94
CA ALA A 64 -9.04 -45.76 16.99
C ALA A 64 -9.14 -44.92 15.70
N SER A 65 -9.29 -45.58 14.56
CA SER A 65 -9.39 -44.92 13.26
C SER A 65 -10.71 -44.17 13.10
N GLU A 66 -11.81 -44.72 13.60
CA GLU A 66 -13.11 -44.04 13.62
C GLU A 66 -13.06 -42.76 14.46
N HIS A 67 -12.47 -42.81 15.66
CA HIS A 67 -12.31 -41.64 16.52
C HIS A 67 -11.39 -40.57 15.90
N VAL A 68 -10.28 -40.98 15.28
CA VAL A 68 -9.38 -40.07 14.54
C VAL A 68 -10.12 -39.39 13.39
N ILE A 69 -10.86 -40.16 12.58
CA ILE A 69 -11.62 -39.63 11.44
C ILE A 69 -12.69 -38.65 11.92
N GLU A 70 -13.39 -38.95 13.01
CA GLU A 70 -14.37 -38.05 13.62
C GLU A 70 -13.72 -36.70 14.01
N GLN A 71 -12.61 -36.73 14.74
CA GLN A 71 -11.91 -35.50 15.14
C GLN A 71 -11.35 -34.71 13.93
N LEU A 72 -10.86 -35.41 12.91
CA LEU A 72 -10.38 -34.78 11.67
C LEU A 72 -11.54 -34.17 10.86
N THR A 73 -12.71 -34.82 10.80
CA THR A 73 -13.90 -34.27 10.13
C THR A 73 -14.44 -33.04 10.86
N LEU A 74 -14.45 -33.04 12.20
CA LEU A 74 -14.80 -31.86 13.00
C LEU A 74 -13.83 -30.70 12.73
N PHE A 75 -12.52 -30.95 12.78
CA PHE A 75 -11.50 -29.96 12.45
C PHE A 75 -11.68 -29.39 11.04
N GLN A 76 -12.00 -30.25 10.08
CA GLN A 76 -12.21 -29.82 8.70
C GLN A 76 -13.51 -29.03 8.53
N HIS A 77 -14.57 -29.40 9.25
CA HIS A 77 -15.84 -28.67 9.26
C HIS A 77 -15.65 -27.26 9.83
N GLU A 78 -15.00 -27.13 10.99
CA GLU A 78 -14.62 -25.83 11.57
C GLU A 78 -13.78 -25.00 10.60
N ARG A 79 -12.75 -25.62 10.00
CA ARG A 79 -11.88 -24.96 9.01
C ARG A 79 -12.66 -24.43 7.80
N ARG A 80 -13.62 -25.19 7.27
CA ARG A 80 -14.43 -24.77 6.11
C ARG A 80 -15.33 -23.59 6.46
N HIS A 81 -15.93 -23.60 7.66
CA HIS A 81 -16.75 -22.50 8.14
C HIS A 81 -15.93 -21.23 8.42
N LEU A 82 -14.68 -21.39 8.85
CA LEU A 82 -13.77 -20.27 9.13
C LEU A 82 -13.12 -19.69 7.87
N ARG A 83 -13.19 -20.33 6.70
CA ARG A 83 -12.68 -19.74 5.45
C ARG A 83 -13.75 -18.88 4.78
N PRO A 84 -13.43 -17.64 4.36
CA PRO A 84 -14.39 -16.80 3.68
C PRO A 84 -14.77 -17.40 2.31
N LYS A 85 -16.05 -17.33 2.01
CA LYS A 85 -16.58 -17.64 0.67
C LYS A 85 -16.05 -16.59 -0.32
N ILE A 86 -15.82 -17.00 -1.57
CA ILE A 86 -15.35 -16.09 -2.64
C ILE A 86 -16.27 -14.87 -2.79
N SER A 87 -17.59 -15.07 -2.66
CA SER A 87 -18.57 -13.98 -2.69
C SER A 87 -18.40 -12.98 -1.55
N ALA A 88 -18.05 -13.45 -0.34
CA ALA A 88 -17.77 -12.57 0.80
C ALA A 88 -16.48 -11.77 0.57
N THR A 89 -15.44 -12.39 0.01
CA THR A 89 -14.20 -11.67 -0.35
C THR A 89 -14.45 -10.58 -1.40
N PHE A 90 -15.24 -10.86 -2.43
CA PHE A 90 -15.59 -9.87 -3.45
C PHE A 90 -16.42 -8.72 -2.87
N LEU A 91 -17.43 -9.05 -2.04
CA LEU A 91 -18.23 -8.05 -1.34
C LEU A 91 -17.37 -7.17 -0.43
N ALA A 92 -16.41 -7.75 0.30
CA ALA A 92 -15.51 -6.99 1.15
C ALA A 92 -14.63 -6.02 0.36
N TRP A 93 -14.07 -6.44 -0.77
CA TRP A 93 -13.30 -5.55 -1.66
C TRP A 93 -14.16 -4.43 -2.24
N LEU A 94 -15.40 -4.72 -2.65
CA LEU A 94 -16.33 -3.71 -3.14
C LEU A 94 -16.65 -2.68 -2.05
N LEU A 95 -16.94 -3.13 -0.83
CA LEU A 95 -17.24 -2.25 0.30
C LEU A 95 -16.02 -1.42 0.70
N ILE A 96 -14.83 -2.01 0.75
CA ILE A 96 -13.56 -1.28 0.95
C ILE A 96 -13.39 -0.21 -0.12
N PHE A 97 -13.54 -0.57 -1.39
CA PHE A 97 -13.39 0.36 -2.49
C PHE A 97 -14.36 1.54 -2.35
N LEU A 98 -15.64 1.26 -2.10
CA LEU A 98 -16.65 2.30 -1.91
C LEU A 98 -16.33 3.19 -0.70
N MET A 99 -15.96 2.60 0.43
CA MET A 99 -15.71 3.31 1.69
C MET A 99 -14.46 4.18 1.67
N PHE A 100 -13.46 3.90 0.82
CA PHE A 100 -12.24 4.70 0.74
C PHE A 100 -12.19 5.58 -0.52
N ALA A 101 -12.70 5.11 -1.67
CA ALA A 101 -12.71 5.89 -2.90
C ALA A 101 -13.66 7.09 -2.82
N LEU A 102 -14.83 6.95 -2.20
CA LEU A 102 -15.78 8.06 -2.04
C LEU A 102 -15.18 9.21 -1.20
N PRO A 103 -14.68 8.99 0.02
CA PRO A 103 -13.94 10.01 0.79
C PRO A 103 -12.84 10.70 0.00
N ILE A 104 -12.02 9.95 -0.73
CA ILE A 104 -10.91 10.51 -1.50
C ILE A 104 -11.45 11.40 -2.63
N GLY A 105 -12.48 10.95 -3.35
CA GLY A 105 -13.11 11.72 -4.42
C GLY A 105 -13.77 13.00 -3.91
N ILE A 106 -14.48 12.93 -2.77
CA ILE A 106 -15.12 14.09 -2.13
C ILE A 106 -14.04 15.08 -1.65
N ALA A 107 -13.00 14.60 -0.97
CA ALA A 107 -11.89 15.44 -0.53
C ALA A 107 -11.21 16.13 -1.72
N TYR A 108 -10.97 15.41 -2.82
CA TYR A 108 -10.37 15.97 -4.02
C TYR A 108 -11.21 17.10 -4.60
N GLN A 109 -12.52 16.87 -4.80
CA GLN A 109 -13.44 17.89 -5.33
C GLN A 109 -13.50 19.11 -4.42
N PHE A 110 -13.53 18.89 -3.11
CA PHE A 110 -13.50 19.98 -2.13
C PHE A 110 -12.19 20.77 -2.18
N SER A 111 -11.04 20.10 -2.23
CA SER A 111 -9.72 20.73 -2.31
C SER A 111 -9.55 21.53 -3.60
N ASP A 112 -9.98 20.99 -4.75
CA ASP A 112 -9.92 21.68 -6.04
C ASP A 112 -10.81 22.93 -6.05
N TRP A 113 -12.06 22.80 -5.60
CA TRP A 113 -12.98 23.93 -5.46
C TRP A 113 -12.43 25.00 -4.51
N PHE A 114 -11.95 24.61 -3.33
CA PHE A 114 -11.43 25.53 -2.33
C PHE A 114 -10.17 26.24 -2.80
N GLN A 115 -9.29 25.51 -3.49
CA GLN A 115 -8.09 26.08 -4.10
C GLN A 115 -8.45 27.15 -5.13
N ASN A 116 -9.28 26.80 -6.10
CA ASN A 116 -9.55 27.66 -7.25
C ASN A 116 -10.38 28.90 -6.86
N GLN A 117 -11.24 28.79 -5.86
CA GLN A 117 -12.12 29.87 -5.44
C GLN A 117 -11.49 30.84 -4.44
N TYR A 118 -10.69 30.34 -3.49
CA TYR A 118 -10.20 31.14 -2.36
C TYR A 118 -8.67 31.24 -2.32
N VAL A 119 -7.98 30.10 -2.43
CA VAL A 119 -6.54 30.04 -2.15
C VAL A 119 -5.73 30.75 -3.24
N SER A 120 -6.06 30.53 -4.51
CA SER A 120 -5.41 31.18 -5.65
C SER A 120 -5.48 32.72 -5.55
N ALA A 121 -6.70 33.25 -5.35
CA ALA A 121 -6.95 34.69 -5.21
C ALA A 121 -6.26 35.28 -3.96
N TRP A 122 -6.24 34.51 -2.86
CA TRP A 122 -5.58 34.95 -1.62
C TRP A 122 -4.05 35.00 -1.77
N ILE A 123 -3.45 34.00 -2.43
CA ILE A 123 -2.02 33.99 -2.74
C ILE A 123 -1.69 35.15 -3.69
N GLU A 124 -2.48 35.38 -4.74
CA GLU A 124 -2.26 36.48 -5.67
C GLU A 124 -2.35 37.85 -4.99
N TYR A 125 -3.34 38.06 -4.13
CA TYR A 125 -3.46 39.28 -3.32
C TYR A 125 -2.25 39.50 -2.40
N LEU A 126 -1.76 38.44 -1.76
CA LEU A 126 -0.56 38.50 -0.91
C LEU A 126 0.72 38.77 -1.70
N THR A 127 0.82 38.27 -2.94
CA THR A 127 1.96 38.58 -3.81
C THR A 127 1.99 40.03 -4.28
N GLN A 128 0.82 40.69 -4.39
CA GLN A 128 0.71 42.07 -4.83
C GLN A 128 0.84 43.10 -3.69
N THR A 129 0.82 42.67 -2.42
CA THR A 129 0.97 43.58 -1.29
C THR A 129 2.43 43.98 -1.10
N THR A 130 2.71 45.29 -1.26
CA THR A 130 4.04 45.95 -1.37
C THR A 130 4.98 45.82 -0.15
N LEU A 131 4.59 45.12 0.91
CA LEU A 131 5.37 44.94 2.14
C LEU A 131 6.50 43.89 2.01
N LEU A 132 6.54 43.13 0.92
CA LEU A 132 7.52 42.05 0.69
C LEU A 132 8.34 42.25 -0.58
N ASN A 133 8.61 43.50 -0.95
CA ASN A 133 9.31 43.92 -2.17
C ASN A 133 10.85 43.68 -2.14
N HIS A 134 11.34 42.76 -1.30
CA HIS A 134 12.73 42.30 -1.33
C HIS A 134 12.75 41.01 -2.14
N ASP A 135 13.40 41.02 -3.32
CA ASP A 135 13.43 39.92 -4.30
C ASP A 135 13.66 38.54 -3.68
N ILE A 136 14.54 38.46 -2.67
CA ILE A 136 14.92 37.20 -2.00
C ILE A 136 13.81 36.71 -1.05
N LEU A 137 13.20 37.60 -0.26
CA LEU A 137 12.11 37.23 0.64
C LEU A 137 10.85 36.86 -0.15
N GLN A 138 10.57 37.57 -1.24
CA GLN A 138 9.47 37.24 -2.12
C GLN A 138 9.68 35.88 -2.79
N HIS A 139 10.90 35.56 -3.25
CA HIS A 139 11.21 34.23 -3.78
C HIS A 139 11.06 33.12 -2.73
N ILE A 140 11.52 33.36 -1.49
CA ILE A 140 11.48 32.35 -0.42
C ILE A 140 10.05 32.12 0.10
N LEU A 141 9.20 33.15 0.12
CA LEU A 141 7.83 33.04 0.64
C LEU A 141 6.82 32.66 -0.46
N PHE A 142 6.94 33.24 -1.66
CA PHE A 142 5.94 33.16 -2.73
C PHE A 142 6.46 32.68 -4.08
N GLY A 143 7.76 32.48 -4.25
CA GLY A 143 8.30 31.98 -5.51
C GLY A 143 7.77 30.60 -5.87
N ASP A 144 8.24 30.05 -7.00
CA ASP A 144 7.92 28.68 -7.44
C ASP A 144 8.22 27.60 -6.38
N TYR A 145 9.06 27.95 -5.39
CA TYR A 145 9.48 27.16 -4.22
C TYR A 145 9.12 27.83 -2.87
N GLY A 146 8.20 28.79 -2.86
CA GLY A 146 7.80 29.57 -1.68
C GLY A 146 7.16 28.77 -0.54
N VAL A 147 7.59 29.00 0.71
CA VAL A 147 7.04 28.29 1.88
C VAL A 147 5.54 28.55 2.09
N LEU A 148 5.06 29.76 1.79
CA LEU A 148 3.66 30.15 1.96
C LEU A 148 2.78 29.69 0.80
N SER A 149 3.25 29.82 -0.45
CA SER A 149 2.53 29.28 -1.60
C SER A 149 2.42 27.76 -1.49
N LEU A 150 3.55 27.05 -1.40
CA LEU A 150 3.55 25.58 -1.38
C LEU A 150 3.05 24.97 -0.08
N GLY A 151 3.29 25.63 1.05
CA GLY A 151 2.76 25.21 2.35
C GLY A 151 1.24 25.18 2.38
N THR A 152 0.62 26.26 1.89
CA THR A 152 -0.85 26.38 1.86
C THR A 152 -1.47 25.43 0.86
N TYR A 153 -0.92 25.33 -0.37
CA TYR A 153 -1.36 24.33 -1.35
C TYR A 153 -1.29 22.92 -0.76
N SER A 154 -0.16 22.56 -0.14
CA SER A 154 -0.02 21.21 0.40
C SER A 154 -1.06 20.93 1.50
N LEU A 155 -1.29 21.88 2.41
CA LEU A 155 -2.28 21.73 3.48
C LEU A 155 -3.71 21.56 2.93
N VAL A 156 -4.10 22.36 1.95
CA VAL A 156 -5.43 22.34 1.32
C VAL A 156 -5.72 20.99 0.67
N TRP A 157 -4.72 20.31 0.14
CA TRP A 157 -4.87 19.01 -0.53
C TRP A 157 -4.73 17.80 0.39
N ALA A 158 -3.91 17.85 1.46
CA ALA A 158 -3.81 16.72 2.39
C ALA A 158 -4.92 16.71 3.43
N LEU A 159 -5.22 17.86 4.03
CA LEU A 159 -6.00 17.91 5.26
C LEU A 159 -7.43 17.35 5.07
N PRO A 160 -8.18 17.72 4.02
CA PRO A 160 -9.51 17.14 3.78
C PRO A 160 -9.46 15.62 3.57
N VAL A 161 -8.44 15.12 2.87
CA VAL A 161 -8.27 13.68 2.63
C VAL A 161 -7.98 12.94 3.93
N VAL A 162 -7.08 13.47 4.77
CA VAL A 162 -6.77 12.88 6.08
C VAL A 162 -8.01 12.86 6.98
N ILE A 163 -8.83 13.91 6.97
CA ILE A 163 -10.07 13.98 7.75
C ILE A 163 -11.04 12.88 7.29
N LEU A 164 -11.37 12.83 5.99
CA LEU A 164 -12.41 11.92 5.50
C LEU A 164 -11.98 10.45 5.56
N ILE A 165 -10.69 10.14 5.33
CA ILE A 165 -10.15 8.79 5.53
C ILE A 165 -10.19 8.43 7.02
N SER A 166 -9.74 9.32 7.92
CA SER A 166 -9.76 9.04 9.37
C SER A 166 -11.17 8.81 9.88
N LEU A 167 -12.14 9.57 9.37
CA LEU A 167 -13.56 9.37 9.69
C LEU A 167 -14.04 7.99 9.20
N SER A 168 -13.65 7.59 7.99
CA SER A 168 -14.03 6.30 7.41
C SER A 168 -13.41 5.13 8.16
N THR A 169 -12.12 5.22 8.52
CA THR A 169 -11.47 4.23 9.40
C THR A 169 -12.15 4.17 10.77
N ALA A 170 -12.48 5.32 11.37
CA ALA A 170 -13.16 5.36 12.67
C ALA A 170 -14.55 4.71 12.62
N VAL A 171 -15.32 4.87 11.54
CA VAL A 171 -16.58 4.13 11.33
C VAL A 171 -16.33 2.62 11.32
N ILE A 172 -15.31 2.16 10.59
CA ILE A 172 -14.98 0.74 10.45
C ILE A 172 -14.56 0.12 11.79
N ASP A 173 -13.77 0.86 12.56
CA ASP A 173 -13.30 0.43 13.89
C ASP A 173 -14.45 0.34 14.90
N GLN A 174 -15.37 1.31 14.90
CA GLN A 174 -16.45 1.39 15.89
C GLN A 174 -17.63 0.44 15.60
N THR A 175 -17.87 0.10 14.34
CA THR A 175 -19.02 -0.75 13.94
C THR A 175 -18.77 -2.25 14.11
N GLY A 176 -17.53 -2.67 14.40
CA GLY A 176 -17.14 -4.09 14.35
C GLY A 176 -17.01 -4.64 12.92
N PHE A 177 -17.24 -3.81 11.90
CA PHE A 177 -17.09 -4.17 10.49
C PHE A 177 -15.64 -4.56 10.14
N LYS A 178 -14.66 -3.99 10.84
CA LYS A 178 -13.23 -4.32 10.70
C LYS A 178 -12.95 -5.82 10.77
N SER A 179 -13.48 -6.50 11.78
CA SER A 179 -13.21 -7.93 12.00
C SER A 179 -13.74 -8.79 10.85
N TRP A 180 -14.93 -8.47 10.34
CA TRP A 180 -15.49 -9.12 9.16
C TRP A 180 -14.67 -8.85 7.90
N MET A 181 -14.29 -7.59 7.69
CA MET A 181 -13.49 -7.16 6.55
C MET A 181 -12.15 -7.88 6.52
N ILE A 182 -11.42 -7.90 7.65
CA ILE A 182 -10.14 -8.60 7.83
C ILE A 182 -10.30 -10.09 7.47
N TRP A 183 -11.30 -10.76 8.05
CA TRP A 183 -11.60 -12.16 7.77
C TRP A 183 -11.88 -12.41 6.28
N ALA A 184 -12.69 -11.56 5.64
CA ALA A 184 -13.12 -11.75 4.26
C ALA A 184 -11.98 -11.57 3.24
N ILE A 185 -11.05 -10.64 3.48
CA ILE A 185 -9.95 -10.32 2.56
C ILE A 185 -8.67 -11.11 2.83
N GLU A 186 -8.54 -11.73 3.99
CA GLU A 186 -7.31 -12.39 4.42
C GLU A 186 -6.70 -13.32 3.37
N PRO A 187 -7.46 -14.19 2.65
CA PRO A 187 -6.88 -15.04 1.62
C PRO A 187 -6.20 -14.26 0.49
N SER A 188 -6.67 -13.06 0.19
CA SER A 188 -6.07 -12.16 -0.81
C SER A 188 -4.78 -11.54 -0.27
N MET A 189 -4.80 -11.08 0.99
CA MET A 189 -3.63 -10.49 1.64
C MET A 189 -2.50 -11.51 1.80
N LEU A 190 -2.80 -12.74 2.20
CA LEU A 190 -1.82 -13.82 2.35
C LEU A 190 -1.11 -14.18 1.04
N ARG A 191 -1.77 -13.98 -0.12
CA ARG A 191 -1.13 -14.15 -1.44
C ARG A 191 -0.11 -13.06 -1.71
N ILE A 192 -0.36 -11.83 -1.25
CA ILE A 192 0.55 -10.69 -1.41
C ILE A 192 1.68 -10.74 -0.35
N GLY A 193 1.52 -11.55 0.71
CA GLY A 193 2.48 -11.67 1.80
C GLY A 193 2.16 -10.75 2.99
N LEU A 194 0.92 -10.29 3.09
CA LEU A 194 0.38 -9.46 4.16
C LEU A 194 -0.69 -10.23 4.95
N GLN A 195 -1.06 -9.71 6.11
CA GLN A 195 -2.22 -10.17 6.88
C GLN A 195 -3.45 -9.32 6.59
N GLY A 196 -4.64 -9.85 6.90
CA GLY A 196 -5.88 -9.08 6.77
C GLY A 196 -5.86 -7.77 7.56
N ASN A 197 -5.20 -7.72 8.72
CA ASN A 197 -5.12 -6.52 9.56
C ASN A 197 -4.30 -5.39 8.93
N ASP A 198 -3.42 -5.71 7.98
CA ASP A 198 -2.54 -4.75 7.30
C ASP A 198 -3.30 -3.90 6.27
N ILE A 199 -4.55 -4.26 5.94
CA ILE A 199 -5.34 -3.54 4.92
C ILE A 199 -5.66 -2.11 5.34
N VAL A 200 -5.95 -1.86 6.62
CA VAL A 200 -6.44 -0.55 7.06
C VAL A 200 -5.35 0.50 6.89
N PRO A 201 -4.10 0.28 7.37
CA PRO A 201 -3.01 1.21 7.09
C PRO A 201 -2.65 1.31 5.61
N LEU A 202 -2.81 0.23 4.84
CA LEU A 202 -2.56 0.27 3.39
C LEU A 202 -3.54 1.21 2.67
N LEU A 203 -4.82 1.17 3.06
CA LEU A 203 -5.85 2.04 2.50
C LEU A 203 -5.65 3.51 2.91
N GLU A 204 -5.19 3.74 4.15
CA GLU A 204 -4.80 5.08 4.62
C GLU A 204 -3.62 5.67 3.84
N GLY A 205 -2.78 4.81 3.23
CA GLY A 205 -1.68 5.20 2.35
C GLY A 205 -2.14 6.02 1.14
N PHE A 206 -3.34 5.74 0.60
CA PHE A 206 -3.90 6.54 -0.50
C PHE A 206 -4.22 7.98 -0.11
N GLY A 207 -4.28 8.29 1.19
CA GLY A 207 -4.25 9.65 1.70
C GLY A 207 -2.83 10.19 1.78
N CYS A 208 -2.14 9.92 2.89
CA CYS A 208 -0.77 10.37 3.12
C CYS A 208 0.09 9.20 3.60
N ASN A 209 1.03 8.77 2.76
CA ASN A 209 1.96 7.66 3.06
C ASN A 209 2.69 7.84 4.41
N ALA A 210 3.05 9.08 4.79
CA ALA A 210 3.74 9.33 6.06
C ALA A 210 2.84 9.07 7.29
N ALA A 211 1.59 9.52 7.26
CA ALA A 211 0.62 9.26 8.33
C ALA A 211 0.25 7.78 8.38
N ALA A 212 0.07 7.16 7.21
CA ALA A 212 -0.20 5.73 7.08
C ALA A 212 0.93 4.87 7.65
N ILE A 213 2.20 5.25 7.47
CA ILE A 213 3.34 4.54 8.09
C ILE A 213 3.32 4.66 9.62
N SER A 214 2.97 5.83 10.15
CA SER A 214 2.80 6.01 11.61
C SER A 214 1.76 5.03 12.15
N GLN A 215 0.61 4.95 11.49
CA GLN A 215 -0.48 4.04 11.87
C GLN A 215 -0.10 2.57 11.66
N ALA A 216 0.54 2.25 10.54
CA ALA A 216 1.09 0.92 10.23
C ALA A 216 2.07 0.44 11.30
N ALA A 217 2.79 1.35 11.96
CA ALA A 217 3.72 0.99 13.02
C ALA A 217 3.05 0.37 14.25
N HIS A 218 1.78 0.70 14.47
CA HIS A 218 0.95 0.24 15.59
C HIS A 218 -0.09 -0.80 15.18
N GLN A 219 -0.64 -0.70 13.97
CA GLN A 219 -1.73 -1.54 13.50
C GLN A 219 -1.28 -2.78 12.71
N CYS A 220 -0.25 -2.68 11.85
CA CYS A 220 0.18 -3.83 11.06
C CYS A 220 0.80 -4.89 11.98
N HIS A 221 0.61 -6.16 11.63
CA HIS A 221 1.11 -7.25 12.46
C HIS A 221 2.63 -7.29 12.49
N THR A 222 3.23 -7.67 13.62
CA THR A 222 4.69 -7.59 13.83
C THR A 222 5.49 -8.31 12.75
N CYS A 223 5.00 -9.45 12.25
CA CYS A 223 5.68 -10.24 11.21
C CYS A 223 5.54 -9.68 9.80
N THR A 224 4.53 -8.85 9.53
CA THR A 224 4.24 -8.27 8.21
C THR A 224 4.43 -6.76 8.17
N LYS A 225 4.75 -6.12 9.30
CA LYS A 225 4.91 -4.67 9.46
C LYS A 225 5.85 -4.06 8.42
N THR A 226 6.99 -4.69 8.14
CA THR A 226 7.93 -4.19 7.13
C THR A 226 7.37 -4.31 5.71
N GLN A 227 6.69 -5.42 5.38
CA GLN A 227 5.98 -5.59 4.10
C GLN A 227 4.84 -4.57 3.94
N CYS A 228 4.10 -4.31 5.02
CA CYS A 228 3.01 -3.34 5.10
C CYS A 228 3.52 -1.93 4.77
N MET A 229 4.54 -1.46 5.50
CA MET A 229 5.16 -0.15 5.30
C MET A 229 5.85 -0.02 3.94
N SER A 230 6.45 -1.11 3.44
CA SER A 230 7.03 -1.15 2.09
C SER A 230 5.97 -0.95 1.01
N LEU A 231 4.82 -1.61 1.14
CA LEU A 231 3.73 -1.48 0.18
C LEU A 231 3.07 -0.09 0.24
N ILE A 232 2.97 0.51 1.43
CA ILE A 232 2.50 1.90 1.59
C ILE A 232 3.49 2.89 0.95
N SER A 233 4.79 2.69 1.13
CA SER A 233 5.78 3.66 0.62
C SER A 233 6.01 3.60 -0.89
N PHE A 234 5.80 2.43 -1.51
CA PHE A 234 6.06 2.20 -2.94
C PHE A 234 4.80 1.88 -3.76
N GLY A 235 3.89 1.09 -3.21
CA GLY A 235 2.73 0.52 -3.91
C GLY A 235 1.42 1.30 -3.75
N SER A 236 1.36 2.31 -2.89
CA SER A 236 0.21 3.23 -2.81
C SER A 236 0.56 4.62 -3.34
N SER A 237 -0.28 5.13 -4.24
CA SER A 237 -0.25 6.54 -4.65
C SER A 237 -0.99 7.37 -3.62
N CYS A 238 -0.28 8.25 -2.92
CA CYS A 238 -0.90 9.19 -1.97
C CYS A 238 -1.75 10.24 -2.71
N SER A 239 -2.55 11.01 -1.98
CA SER A 239 -3.48 11.98 -2.55
C SER A 239 -2.79 13.01 -3.45
N TYR A 240 -1.62 13.50 -3.04
CA TYR A 240 -0.79 14.42 -3.83
C TYR A 240 -0.33 13.80 -5.15
N GLN A 241 0.05 12.53 -5.11
CA GLN A 241 0.49 11.80 -6.28
C GLN A 241 -0.68 11.53 -7.22
N ILE A 242 -1.86 11.20 -6.69
CA ILE A 242 -3.08 11.04 -7.48
C ILE A 242 -3.42 12.35 -8.22
N GLY A 243 -3.46 13.48 -7.53
CA GLY A 243 -3.77 14.76 -8.17
C GLY A 243 -2.73 15.20 -9.21
N ALA A 244 -1.44 15.07 -8.88
CA ALA A 244 -0.38 15.45 -9.80
C ALA A 244 -0.35 14.57 -11.06
N THR A 245 -0.51 13.25 -10.91
CA THR A 245 -0.54 12.32 -12.05
C THR A 245 -1.76 12.56 -12.94
N LEU A 246 -2.93 12.83 -12.37
CA LEU A 246 -4.13 13.17 -13.12
C LEU A 246 -3.96 14.46 -13.92
N SER A 247 -3.36 15.49 -13.31
CA SER A 247 -3.03 16.76 -13.98
C SER A 247 -2.09 16.55 -15.17
N ILE A 248 -0.97 15.84 -14.98
CA ILE A 248 0.02 15.57 -16.03
C ILE A 248 -0.61 14.81 -17.20
N PHE A 249 -1.38 13.76 -16.92
CA PHE A 249 -2.05 12.99 -17.96
C PHE A 249 -3.13 13.79 -18.69
N SER A 250 -3.84 14.68 -17.98
CA SER A 250 -4.85 15.57 -18.57
C SER A 250 -4.22 16.59 -19.52
N VAL A 251 -3.15 17.26 -19.10
CA VAL A 251 -2.42 18.25 -19.92
C VAL A 251 -1.86 17.62 -21.20
N ALA A 252 -1.45 16.35 -21.14
CA ALA A 252 -0.99 15.59 -22.30
C ALA A 252 -2.12 15.03 -23.19
N GLY A 253 -3.40 15.25 -22.84
CA GLY A 253 -4.55 14.70 -23.56
C GLY A 253 -4.72 13.17 -23.41
N LYS A 254 -4.15 12.56 -22.37
CA LYS A 254 -4.04 11.10 -22.17
C LYS A 254 -4.52 10.65 -20.79
N SER A 255 -5.61 11.23 -20.29
CA SER A 255 -6.19 10.91 -18.97
C SER A 255 -6.49 9.41 -18.77
N TRP A 256 -6.71 8.66 -19.86
CA TRP A 256 -6.92 7.20 -19.82
C TRP A 256 -5.72 6.42 -19.25
N LEU A 257 -4.51 7.01 -19.22
CA LEU A 257 -3.31 6.42 -18.63
C LEU A 257 -3.33 6.34 -17.10
N PHE A 258 -4.26 7.04 -16.45
CA PHE A 258 -4.36 7.07 -14.99
C PHE A 258 -4.61 5.68 -14.38
N MET A 259 -5.54 4.91 -14.95
CA MET A 259 -5.84 3.55 -14.45
C MET A 259 -4.68 2.57 -14.67
N PRO A 260 -4.08 2.46 -15.88
CA PRO A 260 -2.85 1.68 -16.09
C PRO A 260 -1.72 2.07 -15.13
N TYR A 261 -1.55 3.37 -14.87
CA TYR A 261 -0.56 3.86 -13.93
C TYR A 261 -0.79 3.34 -12.50
N LEU A 262 -2.01 3.45 -11.96
CA LEU A 262 -2.31 2.94 -10.61
C LEU A 262 -2.09 1.43 -10.49
N ILE A 263 -2.49 0.68 -11.51
CA ILE A 263 -2.27 -0.77 -11.58
C ILE A 263 -0.76 -1.07 -11.58
N LEU A 264 0.03 -0.34 -12.37
CA LEU A 264 1.47 -0.54 -12.46
C LEU A 264 2.18 -0.24 -11.13
N VAL A 265 1.78 0.83 -10.43
CA VAL A 265 2.30 1.16 -9.09
C VAL A 265 1.98 0.06 -8.08
N LEU A 266 0.73 -0.40 -8.04
CA LEU A 266 0.32 -1.47 -7.13
C LEU A 266 1.04 -2.79 -7.42
N LEU A 267 1.08 -3.21 -8.69
CA LEU A 267 1.78 -4.43 -9.11
C LEU A 267 3.28 -4.33 -8.87
N GLY A 268 3.88 -3.17 -9.13
CA GLY A 268 5.29 -2.90 -8.83
C GLY A 268 5.60 -3.06 -7.34
N GLY A 269 4.73 -2.56 -6.45
CA GLY A 269 4.88 -2.73 -5.00
C GLY A 269 4.71 -4.17 -4.52
N ILE A 270 3.73 -4.89 -5.07
CA ILE A 270 3.54 -6.33 -4.78
C ILE A 270 4.76 -7.13 -5.23
N LEU A 271 5.26 -6.85 -6.44
CA LEU A 271 6.45 -7.49 -6.99
C LEU A 271 7.71 -7.16 -6.18
N HIS A 272 7.90 -5.90 -5.80
CA HIS A 272 8.99 -5.46 -4.92
C HIS A 272 8.99 -6.25 -3.62
N ASN A 273 7.84 -6.32 -2.94
CA ASN A 273 7.71 -7.08 -1.69
C ASN A 273 8.05 -8.55 -1.91
N ARG A 274 7.55 -9.18 -2.98
CA ARG A 274 7.84 -10.58 -3.28
C ARG A 274 9.32 -10.86 -3.56
N ILE A 275 10.03 -9.94 -4.21
CA ILE A 275 11.45 -10.11 -4.54
C ILE A 275 12.32 -9.92 -3.29
N TRP A 276 12.05 -8.87 -2.51
CA TRP A 276 13.00 -8.40 -1.50
C TRP A 276 12.66 -8.77 -0.06
N LEU A 277 11.39 -9.05 0.22
CA LEU A 277 10.87 -9.34 1.55
C LEU A 277 10.33 -10.77 1.55
N LYS A 278 11.13 -11.70 2.10
CA LYS A 278 10.72 -13.11 2.20
C LYS A 278 9.40 -13.23 2.95
N LYS A 279 8.58 -14.16 2.48
CA LYS A 279 7.32 -14.52 3.13
C LYS A 279 7.65 -15.16 4.48
N ASN A 280 7.22 -14.52 5.57
CA ASN A 280 7.35 -15.11 6.90
C ASN A 280 6.20 -16.13 7.05
N ASP A 281 6.35 -17.29 6.42
CA ASP A 281 5.32 -18.34 6.39
C ASP A 281 5.04 -18.94 7.78
N GLN A 282 5.89 -18.67 8.78
CA GLN A 282 5.82 -19.36 10.08
C GLN A 282 4.79 -18.80 11.07
N GLN A 283 4.25 -17.59 10.89
CA GLN A 283 3.42 -16.95 11.93
C GLN A 283 2.31 -16.04 11.37
N LEU A 284 1.72 -16.37 10.21
CA LEU A 284 0.56 -15.65 9.71
C LEU A 284 -0.69 -16.12 10.47
N SER A 285 -0.94 -15.51 11.64
CA SER A 285 -2.08 -15.73 12.54
C SER A 285 -3.43 -15.71 11.80
N VAL A 286 -4.27 -16.66 12.19
CA VAL A 286 -5.66 -16.84 11.72
C VAL A 286 -6.49 -15.64 12.20
N PRO A 287 -7.46 -15.14 11.43
CA PRO A 287 -8.33 -14.07 11.88
C PRO A 287 -9.21 -14.62 12.99
N LEU A 288 -9.44 -13.80 14.01
CA LEU A 288 -10.34 -14.15 15.11
C LEU A 288 -11.72 -14.55 14.55
N PRO A 289 -12.41 -15.49 15.22
CA PRO A 289 -13.74 -15.91 14.79
C PRO A 289 -14.65 -14.69 14.58
N TYR A 290 -15.39 -14.75 13.47
CA TYR A 290 -16.39 -13.77 13.10
C TYR A 290 -17.50 -13.76 14.14
N ASP A 291 -17.39 -12.91 15.14
CA ASP A 291 -18.53 -12.57 15.98
C ASP A 291 -19.22 -11.34 15.41
N ARG A 292 -20.38 -11.57 14.79
CA ARG A 292 -21.15 -10.60 14.01
C ARG A 292 -21.96 -9.68 14.92
N GLN A 293 -21.30 -9.03 15.88
CA GLN A 293 -21.94 -7.99 16.66
C GLN A 293 -21.65 -6.64 16.01
N LEU A 294 -22.50 -6.27 15.05
CA LEU A 294 -22.50 -4.93 14.49
C LEU A 294 -23.08 -3.99 15.54
N HIS A 295 -22.29 -3.01 15.93
CA HIS A 295 -22.71 -1.98 16.87
C HIS A 295 -22.91 -0.66 16.14
N MET A 296 -23.86 0.15 16.61
CA MET A 296 -23.95 1.53 16.14
C MET A 296 -22.70 2.29 16.60
N PRO A 297 -22.06 3.05 15.71
CA PRO A 297 -20.79 3.66 16.04
C PRO A 297 -21.00 4.81 17.03
N ASN A 298 -20.19 4.86 18.07
CA ASN A 298 -20.24 5.95 19.03
C ASN A 298 -19.62 7.20 18.41
N ILE A 299 -20.46 8.17 18.04
CA ILE A 299 -20.04 9.42 17.37
C ILE A 299 -18.94 10.14 18.15
N ARG A 300 -18.99 10.12 19.49
CA ARG A 300 -17.96 10.76 20.33
C ARG A 300 -16.60 10.09 20.16
N GLN A 301 -16.56 8.76 20.14
CA GLN A 301 -15.33 8.01 19.94
C GLN A 301 -14.79 8.17 18.52
N MET A 302 -15.69 8.22 17.52
CA MET A 302 -15.31 8.49 16.13
C MET A 302 -14.62 9.86 15.98
N LEU A 303 -15.24 10.91 16.52
CA LEU A 303 -14.70 12.27 16.45
C LEU A 303 -13.37 12.40 17.21
N LEU A 304 -13.24 11.72 18.36
CA LEU A 304 -11.99 11.67 19.11
C LEU A 304 -10.87 10.98 18.31
N GLN A 305 -11.16 9.83 17.69
CA GLN A 305 -10.18 9.12 16.85
C GLN A 305 -9.76 9.95 15.63
N MET A 306 -10.73 10.57 14.95
CA MET A 306 -10.47 11.49 13.86
C MET A 306 -9.57 12.65 14.31
N TRP A 307 -9.88 13.27 15.45
CA TRP A 307 -9.10 14.37 16.00
C TRP A 307 -7.66 13.96 16.36
N GLN A 308 -7.47 12.80 16.97
CA GLN A 308 -6.14 12.25 17.27
C GLN A 308 -5.31 12.04 16.00
N ASN A 309 -5.93 11.52 14.93
CA ASN A 309 -5.25 11.33 13.64
C ASN A 309 -4.86 12.67 13.01
N ILE A 310 -5.74 13.68 13.05
CA ILE A 310 -5.44 15.03 12.58
C ILE A 310 -4.31 15.65 13.40
N GLN A 311 -4.36 15.57 14.72
CA GLN A 311 -3.31 16.07 15.60
C GLN A 311 -1.97 15.39 15.31
N MET A 312 -1.97 14.07 15.10
CA MET A 312 -0.77 13.33 14.73
C MET A 312 -0.19 13.84 13.41
N PHE A 313 -1.04 14.10 12.41
CA PHE A 313 -0.61 14.67 11.13
C PHE A 313 -0.03 16.09 11.30
N ILE A 314 -0.72 16.97 12.03
CA ILE A 314 -0.27 18.36 12.25
C ILE A 314 1.01 18.42 13.08
N VAL A 315 1.18 17.56 14.08
CA VAL A 315 2.36 17.60 14.97
C VAL A 315 3.57 16.89 14.36
N GLN A 316 3.36 15.81 13.60
CA GLN A 316 4.46 15.00 13.08
C GLN A 316 4.80 15.33 11.61
N ALA A 317 3.81 15.41 10.72
CA ALA A 317 4.07 15.56 9.30
C ALA A 317 4.28 17.03 8.88
N LEU A 318 3.49 17.95 9.43
CA LEU A 318 3.52 19.36 9.03
C LEU A 318 4.86 20.08 9.35
N PRO A 319 5.50 19.90 10.51
CA PRO A 319 6.77 20.60 10.79
C PRO A 319 7.90 20.08 9.92
N ILE A 320 7.93 18.77 9.66
CA ILE A 320 8.87 18.14 8.74
C ILE A 320 8.68 18.75 7.34
N PHE A 321 7.43 18.87 6.90
CA PHE A 321 7.08 19.46 5.62
C PHE A 321 7.56 20.91 5.48
N ILE A 322 7.21 21.79 6.44
CA ILE A 322 7.59 23.21 6.44
C ILE A 322 9.13 23.34 6.42
N THR A 323 9.82 22.52 7.21
CA THR A 323 11.29 22.51 7.26
C THR A 323 11.90 22.15 5.91
N ILE A 324 11.38 21.11 5.25
CA ILE A 324 11.85 20.70 3.91
C ILE A 324 11.58 21.81 2.89
N CYS A 325 10.38 22.40 2.90
CA CYS A 325 10.06 23.51 2.00
C CYS A 325 11.01 24.69 2.20
N LEU A 326 11.30 25.07 3.44
CA LEU A 326 12.23 26.16 3.74
C LEU A 326 13.64 25.86 3.23
N ILE A 327 14.16 24.64 3.49
CA ILE A 327 15.50 24.23 3.02
C ILE A 327 15.57 24.25 1.50
N VAL A 328 14.56 23.70 0.83
CA VAL A 328 14.51 23.59 -0.64
C VAL A 328 14.33 24.96 -1.28
N SER A 329 13.53 25.84 -0.68
CA SER A 329 13.35 27.22 -1.12
C SER A 329 14.69 27.96 -1.10
N ILE A 330 15.45 27.86 -0.01
CA ILE A 330 16.80 28.44 0.08
C ILE A 330 17.74 27.81 -0.95
N LEU A 331 17.70 26.49 -1.11
CA LEU A 331 18.56 25.77 -2.05
C LEU A 331 18.23 26.10 -3.51
N SER A 332 16.98 26.50 -3.81
CA SER A 332 16.54 26.93 -5.14
C SER A 332 17.20 28.23 -5.60
N LEU A 333 17.74 29.05 -4.68
CA LEU A 333 18.54 30.22 -5.01
C LEU A 333 19.93 29.85 -5.56
N THR A 334 20.31 28.58 -5.46
CA THR A 334 21.61 28.07 -5.92
C THR A 334 21.45 27.10 -7.09
N PRO A 335 22.45 26.97 -7.98
CA PRO A 335 22.40 26.01 -9.09
C PRO A 335 22.50 24.54 -8.64
N ILE A 336 22.62 24.28 -7.33
CA ILE A 336 22.83 22.94 -6.76
C ILE A 336 21.70 21.99 -7.15
N LEU A 337 20.44 22.44 -7.11
CA LEU A 337 19.29 21.61 -7.49
C LEU A 337 19.33 21.22 -8.98
N ASN A 338 19.73 22.14 -9.85
CA ASN A 338 19.86 21.87 -11.28
C ASN A 338 20.99 20.86 -11.54
N VAL A 339 22.15 21.02 -10.90
CA VAL A 339 23.27 20.09 -11.01
C VAL A 339 22.88 18.70 -10.48
N LEU A 340 22.21 18.63 -9.33
CA LEU A 340 21.79 17.35 -8.74
C LEU A 340 20.76 16.63 -9.62
N SER A 341 19.88 17.39 -10.30
CA SER A 341 18.90 16.82 -11.21
C SER A 341 19.55 16.13 -12.42
N GLN A 342 20.78 16.51 -12.80
CA GLN A 342 21.48 15.91 -13.93
C GLN A 342 21.78 14.42 -13.74
N ILE A 343 21.75 13.91 -12.50
CA ILE A 343 21.84 12.47 -12.20
C ILE A 343 20.74 11.66 -12.91
N PHE A 344 19.59 12.28 -13.23
CA PHE A 344 18.48 11.63 -13.94
C PHE A 344 18.55 11.74 -15.48
N THR A 345 19.50 12.51 -16.03
CA THR A 345 19.69 12.61 -17.49
C THR A 345 20.01 11.28 -18.19
N PRO A 346 20.83 10.35 -17.64
CA PRO A 346 21.09 9.07 -18.32
C PRO A 346 19.84 8.20 -18.43
N ILE A 347 18.98 8.20 -17.41
CA ILE A 347 17.74 7.41 -17.46
C ILE A 347 16.70 8.05 -18.39
N LEU A 348 16.61 9.38 -18.43
CA LEU A 348 15.73 10.09 -19.36
C LEU A 348 16.15 9.92 -20.82
N SER A 349 17.45 10.02 -21.11
CA SER A 349 17.98 9.78 -22.46
C SER A 349 17.77 8.33 -22.91
N LEU A 350 17.90 7.35 -22.00
CA LEU A 350 17.56 5.95 -22.30
C LEU A 350 16.09 5.80 -22.72
N LEU A 351 15.17 6.56 -22.10
CA LEU A 351 13.74 6.57 -22.39
C LEU A 351 13.37 7.46 -23.61
N GLY A 352 14.31 8.22 -24.16
CA GLY A 352 14.06 9.17 -25.24
C GLY A 352 13.25 10.40 -24.79
N ILE A 353 13.45 10.83 -23.54
CA ILE A 353 12.74 11.95 -22.90
C ILE A 353 13.71 13.14 -22.76
N SER A 354 13.20 14.37 -22.93
CA SER A 354 14.00 15.60 -22.76
C SER A 354 14.58 15.72 -21.35
N SER A 355 15.85 16.13 -21.25
CA SER A 355 16.56 16.35 -19.98
C SER A 355 15.99 17.52 -19.16
N GLU A 356 15.20 18.40 -19.76
CA GLU A 356 14.53 19.53 -19.08
C GLU A 356 13.55 19.07 -18.00
N LEU A 357 13.06 17.83 -18.07
CA LEU A 357 12.16 17.24 -17.07
C LEU A 357 12.92 16.68 -15.85
N SER A 358 14.26 16.64 -15.85
CA SER A 358 15.04 16.09 -14.73
C SER A 358 14.74 16.75 -13.37
N PRO A 359 14.57 18.09 -13.27
CA PRO A 359 14.24 18.73 -11.99
C PRO A 359 12.94 18.20 -11.40
N GLY A 360 11.89 17.97 -12.21
CA GLY A 360 10.62 17.46 -11.70
C GLY A 360 10.72 16.07 -11.06
N ILE A 361 11.66 15.23 -11.50
CA ILE A 361 11.95 13.94 -10.85
C ILE A 361 12.60 14.16 -9.48
N LEU A 362 13.62 15.03 -9.42
CA LEU A 362 14.28 15.37 -8.16
C LEU A 362 13.29 15.94 -7.14
N PHE A 363 12.43 16.87 -7.57
CA PHE A 363 11.41 17.46 -6.70
C PHE A 363 10.35 16.45 -6.27
N SER A 364 9.97 15.50 -7.15
CA SER A 364 9.08 14.39 -6.82
C SER A 364 9.60 13.49 -5.69
N MET A 365 10.93 13.32 -5.59
CA MET A 365 11.56 12.58 -4.49
C MET A 365 11.44 13.31 -3.16
N ILE A 366 11.57 14.64 -3.19
CA ILE A 366 11.41 15.45 -1.99
C ILE A 366 9.94 15.43 -1.58
N ARG A 367 9.05 15.62 -2.56
CA ARG A 367 7.61 15.80 -2.39
C ARG A 367 6.87 15.39 -3.65
N LYS A 368 5.84 14.55 -3.54
CA LYS A 368 5.25 13.87 -4.71
C LYS A 368 4.56 14.79 -5.72
N ASP A 369 3.97 15.90 -5.30
CA ASP A 369 3.42 16.91 -6.21
C ASP A 369 4.50 17.72 -6.93
N GLY A 370 5.78 17.58 -6.57
CA GLY A 370 6.91 18.12 -7.32
C GLY A 370 6.99 17.64 -8.78
N MET A 371 6.29 16.56 -9.13
CA MET A 371 6.15 16.17 -10.54
C MET A 371 5.31 17.16 -11.38
N LEU A 372 4.52 18.04 -10.75
CA LEU A 372 3.78 19.10 -11.47
C LEU A 372 4.72 20.06 -12.21
N LEU A 373 6.01 20.10 -11.87
CA LEU A 373 7.01 20.81 -12.66
C LEU A 373 7.10 20.28 -14.11
N PHE A 374 6.61 19.08 -14.41
CA PHE A 374 6.51 18.62 -15.79
C PHE A 374 5.53 19.45 -16.64
N ASN A 375 4.59 20.16 -16.02
CA ASN A 375 3.64 21.05 -16.69
C ASN A 375 4.24 22.44 -16.99
N LEU A 376 5.55 22.65 -16.77
CA LEU A 376 6.24 23.88 -17.19
C LEU A 376 5.92 24.20 -18.66
N HIS A 377 5.76 25.48 -18.98
CA HIS A 377 5.34 25.96 -20.31
C HIS A 377 4.03 25.33 -20.81
N GLN A 378 3.03 25.21 -19.93
CA GLN A 378 1.71 24.62 -20.23
C GLN A 378 1.79 23.15 -20.69
N GLY A 379 2.88 22.45 -20.38
CA GLY A 379 3.08 21.05 -20.74
C GLY A 379 3.31 20.81 -22.25
N ALA A 380 3.86 21.79 -22.98
CA ALA A 380 4.20 21.63 -24.39
C ALA A 380 5.05 20.37 -24.67
N LEU A 381 6.00 20.07 -23.78
CA LEU A 381 6.81 18.85 -23.85
C LEU A 381 5.98 17.58 -23.66
N LEU A 382 4.97 17.60 -22.76
CA LEU A 382 4.14 16.45 -22.44
C LEU A 382 3.20 16.07 -23.58
N GLN A 383 2.66 17.07 -24.29
CA GLN A 383 1.76 16.86 -25.42
C GLN A 383 2.45 16.15 -26.59
N GLY A 384 3.75 16.39 -26.79
CA GLY A 384 4.55 15.74 -27.83
C GLY A 384 5.04 14.32 -27.50
N MET A 385 4.95 13.88 -26.24
CA MET A 385 5.46 12.56 -25.83
C MET A 385 4.56 11.42 -26.30
N THR A 386 5.09 10.21 -26.45
CA THR A 386 4.27 9.00 -26.64
C THR A 386 3.58 8.60 -25.33
N ALA A 387 2.49 7.83 -25.41
CA ALA A 387 1.76 7.37 -24.23
C ALA A 387 2.63 6.52 -23.26
N THR A 388 3.52 5.70 -23.81
CA THR A 388 4.46 4.86 -23.05
C THR A 388 5.54 5.69 -22.37
N GLN A 389 6.13 6.67 -23.04
CA GLN A 389 7.12 7.57 -22.44
C GLN A 389 6.52 8.38 -21.29
N LEU A 390 5.31 8.90 -21.46
CA LEU A 390 4.61 9.63 -20.42
C LEU A 390 4.31 8.74 -19.21
N LEU A 391 3.80 7.52 -19.45
CA LEU A 391 3.54 6.54 -18.40
C LEU A 391 4.82 6.18 -17.63
N LEU A 392 5.94 5.96 -18.33
CA LEU A 392 7.23 5.63 -17.71
C LEU A 392 7.83 6.80 -16.94
N LEU A 393 7.73 8.02 -17.45
CA LEU A 393 8.17 9.24 -16.75
C LEU A 393 7.45 9.38 -15.42
N VAL A 394 6.11 9.32 -15.47
CA VAL A 394 5.26 9.47 -14.30
C VAL A 394 5.51 8.31 -13.34
N PHE A 395 5.51 7.06 -13.81
CA PHE A 395 5.80 5.89 -12.97
C PHE A 395 7.18 5.96 -12.30
N PHE A 396 8.22 6.38 -13.03
CA PHE A 396 9.57 6.53 -12.48
C PHE A 396 9.60 7.62 -11.41
N SER A 397 9.11 8.82 -11.73
CA SER A 397 9.02 9.93 -10.78
C SER A 397 8.24 9.54 -9.52
N SER A 398 7.15 8.80 -9.70
CA SER A 398 6.29 8.29 -8.63
C SER A 398 6.94 7.24 -7.75
N THR A 399 7.69 6.28 -8.31
CA THR A 399 8.14 5.08 -7.59
C THR A 399 9.63 5.05 -7.25
N PHE A 400 10.43 5.96 -7.81
CA PHE A 400 11.88 5.96 -7.61
C PHE A 400 12.28 5.97 -6.13
N THR A 401 11.62 6.83 -5.33
CA THR A 401 11.73 6.82 -3.87
C THR A 401 10.43 7.20 -3.19
N ALA A 402 10.28 6.85 -1.92
CA ALA A 402 9.33 7.50 -1.03
C ALA A 402 9.64 9.01 -0.92
N CYS A 403 8.62 9.84 -0.61
CA CYS A 403 8.88 11.26 -0.35
C CYS A 403 9.66 11.46 0.95
N SER A 404 10.33 12.61 1.11
CA SER A 404 11.16 12.91 2.28
C SER A 404 10.44 12.71 3.61
N VAL A 405 9.17 13.13 3.72
CA VAL A 405 8.38 12.92 4.94
C VAL A 405 8.16 11.43 5.23
N THR A 406 7.84 10.65 4.19
CA THR A 406 7.65 9.19 4.30
C THR A 406 8.96 8.49 4.66
N MET A 407 10.09 8.93 4.09
CA MET A 407 11.43 8.43 4.42
C MET A 407 11.77 8.66 5.90
N THR A 408 11.51 9.87 6.43
CA THR A 408 11.72 10.17 7.85
C THR A 408 10.87 9.28 8.76
N MET A 409 9.61 9.00 8.39
CA MET A 409 8.75 8.09 9.16
C MET A 409 9.22 6.63 9.09
N LEU A 410 9.73 6.16 7.95
CA LEU A 410 10.37 4.84 7.86
C LEU A 410 11.60 4.76 8.77
N LEU A 411 12.48 5.77 8.73
CA LEU A 411 13.68 5.84 9.57
C LEU A 411 13.32 5.80 11.07
N LYS A 412 12.27 6.54 11.46
CA LYS A 412 11.78 6.60 12.85
C LYS A 412 11.22 5.26 13.34
N HIS A 413 10.48 4.52 12.50
CA HIS A 413 9.74 3.32 12.94
C HIS A 413 10.42 1.97 12.65
N LEU A 414 11.26 1.88 11.62
CA LEU A 414 12.00 0.66 11.27
C LEU A 414 13.48 0.71 11.74
N GLY A 415 13.96 1.88 12.14
CA GLY A 415 15.36 2.15 12.43
C GLY A 415 16.16 2.47 11.16
N GLY A 416 17.24 3.24 11.34
CA GLY A 416 18.03 3.81 10.24
C GLY A 416 18.52 2.79 9.22
N GLN A 417 19.13 1.70 9.69
CA GLN A 417 19.72 0.68 8.79
C GLN A 417 18.65 -0.07 7.99
N SER A 418 17.55 -0.48 8.62
CA SER A 418 16.48 -1.23 7.96
C SER A 418 15.72 -0.36 6.96
N ALA A 419 15.44 0.90 7.32
CA ALA A 419 14.78 1.86 6.45
C ALA A 419 15.65 2.24 5.25
N LEU A 420 16.95 2.52 5.43
CA LEU A 420 17.87 2.80 4.32
C LEU A 420 17.99 1.61 3.36
N LYS A 421 18.08 0.38 3.90
CA LYS A 421 18.06 -0.84 3.07
C LYS A 421 16.76 -0.97 2.28
N LEU A 422 15.61 -0.65 2.91
CA LEU A 422 14.31 -0.70 2.23
C LEU A 422 14.22 0.32 1.10
N ILE A 423 14.57 1.58 1.36
CA ILE A 423 14.56 2.67 0.37
C ILE A 423 15.52 2.35 -0.78
N GLY A 424 16.73 1.87 -0.49
CA GLY A 424 17.69 1.49 -1.52
C GLY A 424 17.18 0.34 -2.41
N LYS A 425 16.54 -0.67 -1.83
CA LYS A 425 15.90 -1.74 -2.60
C LYS A 425 14.76 -1.22 -3.46
N GLN A 426 13.98 -0.24 -2.98
CA GLN A 426 12.89 0.39 -3.74
C GLN A 426 13.42 1.14 -4.96
N MET A 427 14.50 1.91 -4.81
CA MET A 427 15.21 2.57 -5.93
C MET A 427 15.64 1.55 -6.99
N VAL A 428 16.26 0.45 -6.57
CA VAL A 428 16.71 -0.61 -7.48
C VAL A 428 15.53 -1.22 -8.23
N THR A 429 14.39 -1.49 -7.55
CA THR A 429 13.21 -2.03 -8.23
C THR A 429 12.57 -1.06 -9.20
N SER A 430 12.43 0.21 -8.83
CA SER A 430 11.85 1.22 -9.73
C SER A 430 12.70 1.36 -10.98
N LEU A 431 14.02 1.47 -10.82
CA LEU A 431 14.96 1.57 -11.94
C LEU A 431 14.91 0.32 -12.83
N SER A 432 14.90 -0.88 -12.23
CA SER A 432 14.82 -2.14 -12.97
C SER A 432 13.52 -2.28 -13.76
N LEU A 433 12.38 -1.88 -13.19
CA LEU A 433 11.08 -1.93 -13.86
C LEU A 433 11.02 -0.94 -15.02
N VAL A 434 11.51 0.30 -14.83
CA VAL A 434 11.51 1.33 -15.86
C VAL A 434 12.43 0.96 -17.02
N ILE A 435 13.65 0.49 -16.73
CA ILE A 435 14.59 0.01 -17.77
C ILE A 435 14.01 -1.20 -18.49
N GLY A 436 13.47 -2.18 -17.75
CA GLY A 436 12.88 -3.39 -18.33
C GLY A 436 11.73 -3.07 -19.29
N VAL A 437 10.77 -2.25 -18.87
CA VAL A 437 9.65 -1.84 -19.72
C VAL A 437 10.14 -0.96 -20.88
N GLY A 438 11.08 -0.04 -20.65
CA GLY A 438 11.65 0.80 -21.69
C GLY A 438 12.34 0.00 -22.81
N ILE A 439 13.09 -1.06 -22.46
CA ILE A 439 13.72 -1.97 -23.42
C ILE A 439 12.67 -2.75 -24.19
N ILE A 440 11.66 -3.31 -23.52
CA ILE A 440 10.57 -4.05 -24.17
C ILE A 440 9.86 -3.16 -25.19
N VAL A 441 9.54 -1.92 -24.83
CA VAL A 441 8.88 -0.97 -25.73
C VAL A 441 9.77 -0.67 -26.95
N LYS A 442 11.07 -0.45 -26.77
CA LYS A 442 11.99 -0.25 -27.90
C LYS A 442 12.06 -1.46 -28.83
N ILE A 443 12.09 -2.68 -28.28
CA ILE A 443 12.11 -3.91 -29.07
C ILE A 443 10.80 -4.06 -29.86
N VAL A 444 9.65 -3.84 -29.23
CA VAL A 444 8.34 -3.94 -29.89
C VAL A 444 8.23 -2.92 -31.02
N MET A 445 8.67 -1.68 -30.81
CA MET A 445 8.68 -0.63 -31.83
C MET A 445 9.70 -0.87 -32.96
N LEU A 446 10.65 -1.80 -32.79
CA LEU A 446 11.62 -2.18 -33.82
C LEU A 446 11.12 -3.39 -34.65
N ILE A 447 10.17 -4.16 -34.10
CA ILE A 447 9.54 -5.32 -34.76
C ILE A 447 8.34 -4.89 -35.60
N ILE A 448 7.64 -3.82 -35.20
CA ILE A 448 6.55 -3.18 -35.96
C ILE A 448 7.15 -2.18 -36.94
#